data_AF-A0A7R9USJ8-F1
#
_entry.id   AF-A0A7R9USJ8-F1
#
_cell.length_a   1.000
_cell.length_b   1.000
_cell.length_c   1.000
_cell.angle_alpha   90.00
_cell.angle_beta   90.00
_cell.angle_gamma   90.00
#
_symmetry.space_group_name_H-M   'P 1'
#
loop_
_entity.id
_entity.type
_entity.pdbx_description
1 polymer ?
#
loop_
_entity_poly.entity_id
_entity_poly.type
_entity_poly.pdbx_seq_one_letter_code
_entity_poly.pdbx_strand_id
1 'polypeptide(L)'
;MQRLARAVHARFGLPAIIPLGRWGLPWPVPRRARVHIRFGRPVPVGPACARPSEEVVNEVFARYTAELRRLFDEHKALLPAGVAARGLTIVRRVRPAGRL
;
A
#
# COMPACT_ATOMS: atom_id res chain seq x y z
N MET A 1 -9.47 42.04 -6.89
CA MET A 1 -9.34 40.81 -6.08
C MET A 1 -10.50 40.55 -5.10
N GLN A 2 -11.15 41.56 -4.50
CA GLN A 2 -12.16 41.35 -3.44
C GLN A 2 -13.59 40.94 -3.90
N ARG A 3 -13.94 41.12 -5.19
CA ARG A 3 -15.28 40.77 -5.73
C ARG A 3 -15.37 39.30 -6.18
N LEU A 4 -14.28 38.77 -6.76
CA LEU A 4 -14.20 37.38 -7.21
C LEU A 4 -14.25 36.39 -6.03
N ALA A 5 -13.52 36.68 -4.95
CA ALA A 5 -13.49 35.86 -3.75
C ALA A 5 -14.87 35.74 -3.06
N ARG A 6 -15.67 36.82 -3.06
CA ARG A 6 -17.04 36.82 -2.53
C ARG A 6 -17.99 35.96 -3.36
N ALA A 7 -17.86 36.01 -4.69
CA ALA A 7 -18.69 35.22 -5.60
C ALA A 7 -18.43 33.70 -5.47
N VAL A 8 -17.16 33.31 -5.30
CA VAL A 8 -16.77 31.89 -5.11
C VAL A 8 -17.28 31.34 -3.77
N HIS A 9 -17.15 32.11 -2.68
CA HIS A 9 -17.67 31.73 -1.36
C HIS A 9 -19.20 31.55 -1.36
N ALA A 10 -19.93 32.46 -2.01
CA ALA A 10 -21.39 32.41 -2.09
C ALA A 10 -21.92 31.21 -2.90
N ARG A 11 -21.14 30.66 -3.84
CA ARG A 11 -21.55 29.55 -4.72
C ARG A 11 -21.18 28.17 -4.17
N PHE A 12 -20.06 28.05 -3.44
CA PHE A 12 -19.49 26.75 -3.05
C PHE A 12 -19.27 26.55 -1.54
N GLY A 13 -19.55 27.57 -0.70
CA GLY A 13 -19.45 27.45 0.76
C GLY A 13 -18.04 27.21 1.31
N LEU A 14 -17.01 27.34 0.46
CA LEU A 14 -15.60 27.18 0.82
C LEU A 14 -14.94 28.57 0.87
N PRO A 15 -14.15 28.89 1.91
CA PRO A 15 -13.33 30.09 1.90
C PRO A 15 -12.36 30.03 0.72
N ALA A 16 -12.28 31.10 -0.06
CA ALA A 16 -11.40 31.25 -1.22
C ALA A 16 -9.91 31.41 -0.82
N ILE A 17 -9.48 30.68 0.19
CA ILE A 17 -8.08 30.57 0.61
C ILE A 17 -7.71 29.11 0.39
N ILE A 18 -7.27 28.79 -0.82
CA ILE A 18 -6.52 27.54 -1.04
C ILE A 18 -5.11 27.86 -0.50
N PRO A 19 -4.66 27.29 0.63
CA PRO A 19 -3.27 27.45 1.04
C PRO A 19 -2.41 26.73 0.00
N LEU A 20 -1.88 27.51 -0.94
CA LEU A 20 -0.86 27.08 -1.87
C LEU A 20 0.38 26.78 -1.02
N GLY A 21 0.80 25.51 -0.95
CA GLY A 21 2.06 25.13 -0.31
C GLY A 21 3.26 25.79 -1.01
N ARG A 22 4.48 25.59 -0.49
CA ARG A 22 5.76 26.16 -0.98
C ARG A 22 6.05 25.96 -2.49
N TRP A 23 5.24 25.15 -3.19
CA TRP A 23 5.35 24.80 -4.61
C TRP A 23 4.08 25.07 -5.42
N GLY A 24 3.14 25.87 -4.93
CA GLY A 24 1.89 26.15 -5.65
C GLY A 24 0.90 24.97 -5.71
N LEU A 25 1.10 23.95 -4.87
CA LEU A 25 0.23 22.78 -4.79
C LEU A 25 -0.83 22.95 -3.70
N PRO A 26 -2.11 22.56 -3.94
CA PRO A 26 -3.15 22.57 -2.92
C PRO A 26 -2.81 21.59 -1.79
N TRP A 27 -3.00 22.03 -0.55
CA TRP A 27 -2.86 21.21 0.63
C TRP A 27 -3.89 20.05 0.64
N PRO A 28 -3.52 18.82 1.07
CA PRO A 28 -2.25 18.45 1.67
C PRO A 28 -1.21 17.95 0.66
N VAL A 29 -0.07 18.65 0.61
CA VAL A 29 1.15 18.14 -0.04
C VAL A 29 1.62 16.91 0.75
N PRO A 30 1.90 15.77 0.11
CA PRO A 30 2.34 14.57 0.82
C PRO A 30 3.59 14.88 1.67
N ARG A 31 3.52 14.56 2.97
CA ARG A 31 4.63 14.76 3.89
C ARG A 31 5.80 13.86 3.48
N ARG A 32 7.02 14.37 3.51
CA ARG A 32 8.23 13.54 3.34
C ARG A 32 8.19 12.41 4.37
N ALA A 33 8.28 11.17 3.90
CA ALA A 33 8.30 9.98 4.74
C ALA A 33 9.60 9.20 4.47
N ARG A 34 10.15 8.58 5.52
CA ARG A 34 11.30 7.67 5.40
C ARG A 34 10.78 6.32 4.92
N VAL A 35 11.19 5.90 3.72
CA VAL A 35 10.81 4.61 3.14
C VAL A 35 11.93 3.61 3.37
N HIS A 36 11.58 2.42 3.88
CA HIS A 36 12.52 1.32 4.07
C HIS A 36 12.13 0.18 3.13
N ILE A 37 13.08 -0.26 2.30
CA ILE A 37 12.93 -1.42 1.41
C ILE A 37 13.78 -2.56 1.97
N ARG A 38 13.21 -3.76 2.04
CA ARG A 38 13.86 -4.97 2.55
C ARG A 38 13.58 -6.12 1.60
N PHE A 39 14.60 -6.93 1.34
CA PHE A 39 14.51 -8.10 0.50
C PHE A 39 14.51 -9.35 1.38
N GLY A 40 13.56 -10.24 1.12
CA GLY A 40 13.47 -11.53 1.80
C GLY A 40 14.46 -12.54 1.23
N ARG A 41 14.43 -13.75 1.79
CA ARG A 41 15.17 -14.88 1.23
C ARG A 41 14.51 -15.38 -0.05
N PRO A 42 15.28 -15.87 -1.04
CA PRO A 42 14.70 -16.55 -2.20
C PRO A 42 13.88 -17.77 -1.75
N VAL A 43 12.70 -17.95 -2.35
CA VAL A 43 11.85 -19.14 -2.09
C VAL A 43 12.02 -20.10 -3.26
N PRO A 44 12.49 -21.34 -3.03
CA PRO A 44 12.67 -22.31 -4.10
C PRO A 44 11.31 -22.78 -4.64
N VAL A 45 11.11 -22.62 -5.94
CA VAL A 45 9.86 -23.00 -6.64
C VAL A 45 9.95 -24.32 -7.39
N GLY A 46 11.14 -24.94 -7.42
CA GLY A 46 11.41 -26.16 -8.17
C GLY A 46 11.63 -25.92 -9.67
N PRO A 47 11.68 -26.99 -10.48
CA PRO A 47 11.83 -26.89 -11.93
C PRO A 47 10.59 -26.28 -12.59
N ALA A 48 10.75 -25.77 -13.81
CA ALA A 48 9.65 -25.26 -14.59
C ALA A 48 8.61 -26.36 -14.86
N CYS A 49 7.35 -26.10 -14.52
CA CYS A 49 6.22 -27.00 -14.74
C CYS A 49 5.17 -26.28 -15.58
N ALA A 50 4.81 -26.83 -16.74
CA ALA A 50 3.85 -26.19 -17.64
C ALA A 50 2.41 -26.18 -17.08
N ARG A 51 2.08 -27.14 -16.22
CA ARG A 51 0.76 -27.29 -15.59
C ARG A 51 0.94 -27.72 -14.12
N PRO A 52 1.32 -26.80 -13.23
CA PRO A 52 1.48 -27.13 -11.83
C PRO A 52 0.12 -27.49 -11.22
N SER A 53 0.11 -28.44 -10.30
CA SER A 53 -1.09 -28.73 -9.51
C SER A 53 -1.33 -27.62 -8.48
N GLU A 54 -2.57 -27.45 -8.04
CA GLU A 54 -2.90 -26.44 -7.02
C GLU A 54 -2.17 -26.75 -5.70
N GLU A 55 -1.95 -28.01 -5.37
CA GLU A 55 -1.22 -28.43 -4.17
C GLU A 55 0.21 -27.90 -4.17
N VAL A 56 0.92 -28.04 -5.30
CA VAL A 56 2.29 -27.53 -5.47
C VAL A 56 2.32 -26.01 -5.35
N VAL A 57 1.37 -25.32 -5.98
CA VAL A 57 1.26 -23.85 -5.90
C VAL A 57 1.00 -23.42 -4.46
N ASN A 58 0.09 -24.11 -3.76
CA ASN A 58 -0.26 -23.81 -2.38
C ASN A 58 0.93 -24.02 -1.43
N GLU A 59 1.73 -25.06 -1.65
CA GLU A 59 2.92 -25.34 -0.85
C GLU A 59 4.00 -24.26 -1.02
N VAL A 60 4.28 -23.85 -2.26
CA VAL A 60 5.21 -22.74 -2.56
C VAL A 60 4.68 -21.43 -1.98
N PHE A 61 3.37 -21.17 -2.11
CA PHE A 61 2.73 -19.99 -1.55
C PHE A 61 2.80 -19.96 -0.02
N ALA A 62 2.63 -21.10 0.65
CA ALA A 62 2.80 -21.21 2.10
C ALA A 62 4.23 -20.85 2.52
N ARG A 63 5.25 -21.38 1.84
CA ARG A 63 6.66 -21.01 2.07
C ARG A 63 6.93 -19.53 1.87
N TYR A 64 6.38 -18.95 0.81
CA TYR A 64 6.49 -17.53 0.53
C TYR A 64 5.85 -16.64 1.61
N THR A 65 4.62 -16.96 2.02
CA THR A 65 3.93 -16.18 3.06
C THR A 65 4.58 -16.31 4.43
N ALA A 66 5.20 -17.45 4.74
CA ALA A 66 6.02 -17.62 5.94
C ALA A 66 7.25 -16.71 5.93
N GLU A 67 7.97 -16.62 4.81
CA GLU A 67 9.12 -15.70 4.70
C GLU A 67 8.70 -14.23 4.76
N LEU A 68 7.54 -13.86 4.20
CA LEU A 68 6.99 -12.50 4.35
C LEU A 68 6.67 -12.18 5.81
N ARG A 69 6.10 -13.14 6.55
CA ARG A 69 5.84 -12.99 7.99
C ARG A 69 7.14 -12.77 8.75
N ARG A 70 8.13 -13.63 8.51
CA ARG A 70 9.45 -13.55 9.14
C ARG A 70 10.10 -12.19 8.89
N LEU A 71 10.10 -11.72 7.64
CA LEU A 71 10.67 -10.43 7.24
C LEU A 71 9.93 -9.24 7.89
N PHE A 72 8.60 -9.33 8.00
CA PHE A 72 7.82 -8.33 8.72
C PHE A 72 8.19 -8.30 10.20
N ASP A 73 8.25 -9.45 10.87
CA ASP A 73 8.57 -9.51 12.29
C ASP A 73 9.98 -9.01 12.62
N GLU A 74 10.94 -9.28 11.73
CA GLU A 74 12.32 -8.78 11.82
C GLU A 74 12.42 -7.25 11.72
N HIS A 75 11.49 -6.61 11.00
CA HIS A 75 11.60 -5.19 10.64
C HIS A 75 10.43 -4.31 11.09
N LYS A 76 9.41 -4.85 11.75
CA LYS A 76 8.21 -4.09 12.17
C LYS A 76 8.53 -2.91 13.11
N ALA A 77 9.67 -2.94 13.81
CA ALA A 77 10.15 -1.84 14.62
C ALA A 77 10.46 -0.55 13.82
N LEU A 78 10.65 -0.67 12.49
CA LEU A 78 10.84 0.47 11.60
C LEU A 78 9.52 1.19 11.25
N LEU A 79 8.38 0.58 11.56
CA LEU A 79 7.05 1.16 11.34
C LEU A 79 6.64 2.00 12.56
N PRO A 80 5.75 2.99 12.38
CA PRO A 80 5.10 3.64 13.52
C PRO A 80 4.44 2.60 14.43
N ALA A 81 4.53 2.79 15.76
CA ALA A 81 4.08 1.80 16.74
C ALA A 81 2.64 1.31 16.51
N GLY A 82 1.71 2.23 16.20
CA GLY A 82 0.32 1.88 15.90
C GLY A 82 0.15 1.07 14.61
N VAL A 83 1.03 1.23 13.63
CA VAL A 83 1.04 0.42 12.40
C VAL A 83 1.63 -0.96 12.68
N ALA A 84 2.75 -1.03 13.41
CA ALA A 84 3.37 -2.30 13.79
C ALA A 84 2.42 -3.19 14.61
N ALA A 85 1.66 -2.59 15.54
CA ALA A 85 0.70 -3.29 16.40
C ALA A 85 -0.47 -3.92 15.63
N ARG A 86 -0.84 -3.37 14.47
CA ARG A 86 -1.89 -3.96 13.60
C ARG A 86 -1.42 -5.25 12.92
N GLY A 87 -0.11 -5.49 12.87
CA GLY A 87 0.47 -6.66 12.25
C GLY A 87 0.37 -6.67 10.73
N LEU A 88 0.78 -7.80 10.15
CA LEU A 88 0.65 -8.09 8.72
C LEU A 88 -0.53 -9.03 8.47
N THR A 89 -1.35 -8.71 7.47
CA THR A 89 -2.43 -9.58 6.97
C THR A 89 -2.18 -9.85 5.49
N ILE A 90 -2.20 -11.12 5.09
CA ILE A 90 -2.00 -11.54 3.71
C ILE A 90 -3.32 -12.11 3.20
N VAL A 91 -3.83 -11.58 2.09
CA VAL A 91 -5.09 -12.00 1.47
C VAL A 91 -4.80 -12.55 0.08
N ARG A 92 -5.03 -13.85 -0.13
CA ARG A 92 -5.03 -14.45 -1.47
C ARG A 92 -6.40 -14.24 -2.09
N ARG A 93 -6.45 -13.56 -3.24
CA ARG A 93 -7.68 -13.42 -4.03
C ARG A 93 -7.74 -14.56 -5.04
N VAL A 94 -8.76 -15.40 -4.92
CA VAL A 94 -9.08 -16.39 -5.95
C VAL A 94 -10.07 -15.74 -6.91
N ARG A 95 -9.77 -15.75 -8.22
CA ARG A 95 -10.73 -15.28 -9.22
C ARG A 95 -11.85 -16.34 -9.31
N PRO A 96 -13.13 -15.97 -9.18
CA PRO A 96 -14.21 -16.92 -9.39
C PRO A 96 -14.22 -17.38 -10.86
N ALA A 97 -14.36 -18.69 -11.07
CA ALA A 97 -14.55 -19.25 -12.40
C ALA A 97 -15.94 -18.82 -12.92
N GLY A 98 -16.00 -18.04 -14.01
CA GLY A 98 -17.25 -17.74 -14.71
C GLY A 98 -17.64 -16.27 -14.81
N ARG A 99 -16.81 -15.44 -15.44
CA ARG A 99 -17.32 -14.23 -16.10
C ARG A 99 -16.56 -14.02 -17.40
N LEU A 100 -17.16 -14.50 -18.48
CA LEU A 100 -16.90 -14.09 -19.86
C LEU A 100 -17.66 -12.79 -20.12
#